data_AF-A0A5R2MUK6-F1
#
_entry.id   AF-A0A5R2MUK6-F1
#
_cell.length_a   1.000
_cell.length_b   1.000
_cell.length_c   1.000
_cell.angle_alpha   90.00
_cell.angle_beta   90.00
_cell.angle_gamma   90.00
#
_symmetry.space_group_name_H-M   'P 1'
#
loop_
_entity.id
_entity.type
_entity.pdbx_description
1 polymer ?
#
loop_
_entity_poly.entity_id
_entity_poly.type
_entity_poly.pdbx_seq_one_letter_code
_entity_poly.pdbx_strand_id
1 'polypeptide(L)'
;SARIRKAISEGERLEIDAGRLSAEAGELLSTFSVIARHISSSDPDAVGSFVLSMTRSADDLLAVYLLAQYCGLSTAPAGGTIRLRIVPLFETIADLQAAPG
;
A
#
# COMPACT_ATOMS: atom_id res chain seq x y z
N SER A 1 7.56 12.87 -0.97
CA SER A 1 8.33 12.53 0.23
C SER A 1 9.56 11.70 -0.09
N ALA A 2 10.77 12.22 0.17
CA ALA A 2 12.03 11.51 -0.10
C ALA A 2 12.21 10.27 0.79
N ARG A 3 11.75 10.33 2.04
CA ARG A 3 11.86 9.21 3.00
C ARG A 3 11.02 7.99 2.59
N ILE A 4 9.80 8.20 2.11
CA ILE A 4 8.92 7.09 1.70
C ILE A 4 9.51 6.38 0.48
N ARG A 5 9.94 7.15 -0.52
CA ARG A 5 10.58 6.61 -1.74
C ARG A 5 11.81 5.76 -1.40
N LYS A 6 12.68 6.26 -0.51
CA LYS A 6 13.87 5.54 -0.05
C LYS A 6 13.51 4.20 0.59
N ALA A 7 12.55 4.17 1.51
CA ALA A 7 12.16 2.93 2.19
C ALA A 7 11.52 1.89 1.26
N ILE A 8 10.76 2.33 0.27
CA ILE A 8 10.25 1.42 -0.77
C ILE A 8 11.42 0.85 -1.58
N SER A 9 12.35 1.71 -2.03
CA SER A 9 13.50 1.26 -2.85
C SER A 9 14.45 0.33 -2.11
N GLU A 10 14.59 0.50 -0.79
CA GLU A 10 15.45 -0.34 0.06
C GLU A 10 14.72 -1.59 0.58
N GLY A 11 13.43 -1.77 0.25
CA GLY A 11 12.67 -2.91 0.74
C GLY A 11 12.50 -2.93 2.24
N GLU A 12 12.47 -1.75 2.87
CA GLU A 12 12.35 -1.60 4.32
C GLU A 12 11.22 -2.47 4.88
N ARG A 13 11.55 -3.17 5.97
CA ARG A 13 10.59 -3.91 6.78
C ARG A 13 10.61 -3.35 8.19
N LEU A 14 9.43 -3.15 8.75
CA LEU A 14 9.26 -2.76 10.13
C LEU A 14 8.65 -3.93 10.89
N GLU A 15 9.22 -4.23 12.05
CA GLU A 15 8.54 -5.00 13.08
C GLU A 15 7.48 -4.07 13.70
N ILE A 16 6.21 -4.35 13.41
CA ILE A 16 5.09 -3.52 13.86
C ILE A 16 4.54 -4.09 15.16
N ASP A 17 4.67 -3.33 16.25
CA ASP A 17 4.03 -3.65 17.52
C ASP A 17 2.54 -3.27 17.46
N ALA A 18 1.68 -4.29 17.28
CA ALA A 18 0.24 -4.11 17.21
C ALA A 18 -0.36 -3.47 18.47
N GLY A 19 0.27 -3.62 19.64
CA GLY A 19 -0.18 -3.00 20.90
C GLY A 19 -0.01 -1.48 20.94
N ARG A 20 0.75 -0.92 20.00
CA ARG A 20 1.00 0.53 19.88
C ARG A 20 0.21 1.20 18.76
N LEU A 21 -0.56 0.44 18.00
CA LEU A 21 -1.39 0.97 16.92
C LEU A 21 -2.74 1.44 17.45
N SER A 22 -3.33 2.41 16.76
CA SER A 22 -4.77 2.65 16.90
C SER A 22 -5.56 1.47 16.31
N ALA A 23 -6.84 1.37 16.65
CA ALA A 23 -7.71 0.35 16.10
C ALA A 23 -7.75 0.40 14.56
N GLU A 24 -7.84 1.60 13.99
CA GLU A 24 -7.90 1.84 12.55
C GLU A 24 -6.59 1.45 11.86
N ALA A 25 -5.45 1.78 12.45
CA ALA A 25 -4.15 1.39 11.90
C ALA A 25 -3.96 -0.14 11.94
N GLY A 26 -4.38 -0.78 13.03
CA GLY A 26 -4.36 -2.24 13.16
C GLY A 26 -5.27 -2.93 12.12
N GLU A 27 -6.49 -2.42 11.92
CA GLU A 27 -7.44 -2.94 10.93
C GLU A 27 -6.90 -2.83 9.50
N LEU A 28 -6.29 -1.71 9.14
CA LEU A 28 -5.70 -1.51 7.81
C LEU A 28 -4.57 -2.52 7.54
N LEU A 29 -3.64 -2.70 8.49
CA LEU A 29 -2.54 -3.66 8.34
C LEU A 29 -3.02 -5.11 8.34
N SER A 30 -4.05 -5.42 9.12
CA SER A 30 -4.72 -6.71 9.11
C SER A 30 -5.34 -6.99 7.73
N THR A 31 -5.98 -5.99 7.12
CA THR A 31 -6.54 -6.07 5.77
C THR A 31 -5.45 -6.39 4.73
N PHE A 32 -4.33 -5.67 4.75
CA PHE A 32 -3.21 -5.98 3.85
C PHE A 32 -2.63 -7.38 4.08
N SER A 33 -2.57 -7.84 5.33
CA SER A 33 -2.09 -9.19 5.66
C SER A 33 -3.02 -10.27 5.09
N VAL A 34 -4.35 -10.06 5.15
CA VAL A 34 -5.34 -10.95 4.53
C VAL A 34 -5.18 -11.00 3.02
N ILE A 35 -4.98 -9.84 2.38
CA ILE A 35 -4.71 -9.74 0.93
C ILE A 35 -3.43 -10.50 0.58
N ALA A 36 -2.33 -10.26 1.32
CA ALA A 36 -1.04 -10.90 1.09
C ALA A 36 -1.12 -12.43 1.13
N ARG A 37 -1.90 -12.96 2.08
CA ARG A 37 -2.17 -14.39 2.19
C ARG A 37 -2.86 -14.93 0.93
N HIS A 38 -3.94 -14.31 0.46
CA HIS A 38 -4.70 -14.81 -0.71
C HIS A 38 -3.89 -14.77 -2.00
N ILE A 39 -3.17 -13.67 -2.23
CA ILE A 39 -2.32 -13.47 -3.41
C ILE A 39 -1.14 -14.47 -3.44
N SER A 40 -0.73 -14.98 -2.28
CA SER A 40 0.40 -15.91 -2.15
C SER A 40 -0.01 -17.39 -2.15
N SER A 41 -1.22 -17.75 -1.72
CA SER A 41 -1.56 -19.16 -1.43
C SER A 41 -2.66 -19.79 -2.28
N SER A 42 -3.58 -19.00 -2.86
CA SER A 42 -4.87 -19.57 -3.30
C SER A 42 -5.28 -19.10 -4.69
N ASP A 43 -5.26 -17.80 -4.93
CA ASP A 43 -5.61 -17.22 -6.22
C ASP A 43 -4.99 -15.82 -6.32
N PRO A 44 -3.92 -15.64 -7.11
CA PRO A 44 -3.26 -14.35 -7.30
C PRO A 44 -4.18 -13.24 -7.82
N ASP A 45 -5.28 -13.61 -8.50
CA ASP A 45 -6.22 -12.67 -9.14
C ASP A 45 -7.49 -12.44 -8.31
N ALA A 46 -7.62 -13.07 -7.14
CA ALA A 46 -8.77 -12.90 -6.25
C ALA A 46 -8.95 -11.44 -5.75
N VAL A 47 -7.88 -10.64 -5.78
CA VAL A 47 -7.91 -9.22 -5.43
C VAL A 47 -7.45 -8.41 -6.63
N GLY A 48 -8.40 -7.79 -7.34
CA GLY A 48 -8.11 -7.03 -8.56
C GLY A 48 -7.37 -5.70 -8.32
N SER A 49 -7.91 -4.84 -7.47
CA SER A 49 -7.30 -3.55 -7.13
C SER A 49 -7.71 -3.05 -5.76
N PHE A 50 -6.80 -2.36 -5.08
CA PHE A 50 -7.07 -1.59 -3.88
C PHE A 50 -7.33 -0.13 -4.27
N VAL A 51 -8.57 0.34 -4.06
CA VAL A 51 -8.96 1.72 -4.37
C VAL A 51 -8.58 2.63 -3.21
N LEU A 52 -7.79 3.67 -3.49
CA LEU A 52 -7.46 4.72 -2.53
C LEU A 52 -8.39 5.92 -2.73
N SER A 53 -9.43 6.01 -1.91
CA SER A 53 -10.32 7.16 -1.83
C SER A 53 -9.57 8.44 -1.45
N MET A 54 -10.15 9.60 -1.82
CA MET A 54 -9.63 10.93 -1.48
C MET A 54 -8.15 11.12 -1.79
N THR A 55 -7.67 10.56 -2.92
CA THR A 55 -6.25 10.71 -3.31
C THR A 55 -5.99 12.15 -3.75
N ARG A 56 -4.99 12.81 -3.17
CA ARG A 56 -4.63 14.22 -3.47
C ARG A 56 -3.25 14.36 -4.08
N SER A 57 -2.40 13.34 -3.93
CA SER A 57 -1.01 13.41 -4.36
C SER A 57 -0.40 12.03 -4.63
N ALA A 58 0.74 12.03 -5.32
CA ALA A 58 1.55 10.83 -5.49
C ALA A 58 2.11 10.29 -4.16
N ASP A 59 2.26 11.15 -3.14
CA ASP A 59 2.74 10.71 -1.83
C ASP A 59 1.72 9.83 -1.10
N ASP A 60 0.41 10.03 -1.34
CA ASP A 60 -0.64 9.18 -0.78
C ASP A 60 -0.49 7.75 -1.30
N LEU A 61 -0.27 7.58 -2.61
CA LEU A 61 -0.02 6.28 -3.22
C LEU A 61 1.25 5.63 -2.67
N LEU A 62 2.35 6.39 -2.56
CA LEU A 62 3.61 5.90 -2.03
C LEU A 62 3.47 5.44 -0.57
N ALA A 63 2.70 6.15 0.25
CA ALA A 63 2.43 5.73 1.62
C ALA A 63 1.74 4.36 1.66
N VAL A 64 0.72 4.14 0.83
CA VAL A 64 0.00 2.85 0.77
C VAL A 64 0.90 1.74 0.21
N TYR A 65 1.74 2.01 -0.79
CA TYR A 65 2.73 1.03 -1.28
C TYR A 65 3.72 0.62 -0.18
N LEU A 66 4.15 1.55 0.67
CA LEU A 66 5.03 1.24 1.79
C LEU A 66 4.34 0.39 2.86
N LEU A 67 3.07 0.67 3.19
CA LEU A 67 2.29 -0.18 4.10
C LEU A 67 2.12 -1.60 3.54
N ALA A 68 1.80 -1.72 2.25
CA ALA A 68 1.71 -3.00 1.57
C ALA A 68 3.04 -3.79 1.65
N GLN A 69 4.18 -3.10 1.50
CA GLN A 69 5.51 -3.71 1.67
C GLN A 69 5.72 -4.27 3.07
N TYR A 70 5.35 -3.53 4.12
CA TYR A 70 5.45 -4.00 5.50
C TYR A 70 4.60 -5.24 5.78
N CYS A 71 3.45 -5.37 5.10
CA CYS A 71 2.58 -6.55 5.19
C CYS A 71 3.00 -7.71 4.28
N GLY A 72 4.18 -7.65 3.65
CA GLY A 72 4.74 -8.76 2.87
C GLY A 72 4.21 -8.87 1.45
N LEU A 73 3.60 -7.82 0.89
CA LEU A 73 3.14 -7.82 -0.51
C LEU A 73 4.27 -7.58 -1.52
N SER A 74 5.51 -7.35 -1.09
CA SER A 74 6.65 -7.22 -2.00
C SER A 74 7.05 -8.56 -2.63
N THR A 75 7.38 -8.54 -3.93
CA THR A 75 7.85 -9.74 -4.66
C THR A 75 9.20 -10.27 -4.19
N ALA A 76 10.00 -9.48 -3.46
CA ALA A 76 11.35 -9.86 -3.06
C ALA A 76 11.69 -9.43 -1.62
N PRO A 77 12.61 -10.15 -0.94
CA PRO A 77 13.01 -9.85 0.44
C PRO A 77 13.65 -8.47 0.64
N ALA A 78 14.43 -8.01 -0.35
CA ALA A 78 15.17 -6.73 -0.33
C ALA A 78 14.44 -5.59 -1.06
N GLY A 79 13.12 -5.70 -1.19
CA GLY A 79 12.33 -4.79 -2.02
C GLY A 79 12.19 -5.30 -3.44
N GLY A 80 11.12 -4.86 -4.08
CA GLY A 80 10.63 -5.39 -5.35
C GLY A 80 9.25 -4.80 -5.65
N THR A 81 8.65 -5.24 -6.76
CA THR A 81 7.30 -4.80 -7.11
C THR A 81 6.31 -5.20 -6.01
N ILE A 82 5.37 -4.32 -5.69
CA ILE A 82 4.27 -4.65 -4.79
C ILE A 82 3.21 -5.44 -5.57
N ARG A 83 2.89 -6.65 -5.11
CA ARG A 83 1.88 -7.55 -5.70
C ARG A 83 0.46 -7.13 -5.35
N LEU A 84 0.15 -5.84 -5.50
CA LEU A 84 -1.17 -5.28 -5.31
C LEU A 84 -1.30 -4.05 -6.18
N ARG A 85 -2.32 -4.01 -7.05
CA ARG A 85 -2.61 -2.84 -7.87
C ARG A 85 -3.34 -1.80 -7.01
N ILE A 86 -2.67 -0.70 -6.69
CA ILE A 86 -3.29 0.43 -6.00
C ILE A 86 -3.76 1.44 -7.05
N VAL A 87 -5.04 1.79 -7.01
CA VAL A 87 -5.66 2.73 -7.95
C VAL A 87 -6.14 3.98 -7.19
N PRO A 88 -5.74 5.19 -7.62
CA PRO A 88 -6.23 6.41 -7.01
C PRO A 88 -7.69 6.66 -7.41
N LEU A 89 -8.51 7.08 -6.46
CA LEU A 89 -9.80 7.69 -6.73
C LEU A 89 -9.69 9.19 -6.44
N PHE A 90 -9.73 9.98 -7.51
CA PHE A 90 -9.77 11.44 -7.46
C PHE A 90 -11.23 11.87 -7.35
N GLU A 91 -11.61 12.48 -6.23
CA GLU A 91 -13.00 12.76 -5.90
C GLU A 91 -13.39 14.22 -6.10
N THR A 92 -12.43 15.15 -5.95
CA THR A 92 -12.71 16.57 -6.14
C THR A 92 -12.25 17.07 -7.51
N ILE A 93 -12.84 18.18 -7.95
CA ILE A 93 -12.40 18.86 -9.19
C ILE A 93 -10.91 19.23 -9.11
N ALA A 94 -10.46 19.68 -7.94
CA ALA A 94 -9.05 20.02 -7.72
C ALA A 94 -8.14 18.78 -7.87
N ASP A 95 -8.56 17.63 -7.34
CA ASP A 95 -7.80 16.38 -7.49
C ASP A 95 -7.73 15.93 -8.95
N LEU A 96 -8.84 16.05 -9.70
CA LEU A 96 -8.87 15.74 -11.13
C LEU A 96 -7.98 16.66 -11.96
N GLN A 97 -7.94 17.96 -11.64
CA GLN A 97 -7.05 18.92 -12.32
C GLN A 97 -5.57 18.69 -12.01
N ALA A 98 -5.26 18.20 -10.81
CA ALA A 98 -3.90 17.87 -10.39
C ALA A 98 -3.45 16.46 -10.83
N ALA A 99 -4.38 15.62 -11.29
CA ALA A 99 -4.09 14.28 -11.76
C ALA A 99 -3.24 14.31 -13.06
N PRO A 100 -2.35 13.33 -13.27
CA PRO A 100 -1.68 13.17 -14.56
C PRO A 100 -2.71 12.92 -15.67
N GLY A 101 -2.60 13.65 -16.79
CA GLY A 101 -3.40 13.48 -18.01
C GLY A 101 -2.83 12.45 -18.97
#